data_AF-R7I2J8-F1
#
_entry.id   AF-R7I2J8-F1
#
_cell.length_a   1.000
_cell.length_b   1.000
_cell.length_c   1.000
_cell.angle_alpha   90.00
_cell.angle_beta   90.00
_cell.angle_gamma   90.00
#
_symmetry.space_group_name_H-M   'P 1'
#
loop_
_entity.id
_entity.type
_entity.pdbx_description
1 polymer ?
#
loop_
_entity_poly.entity_id
_entity_poly.type
_entity_poly.pdbx_seq_one_letter_code
_entity_poly.pdbx_strand_id
1 'polypeptide(L)'
;MSIMGKVRIIVIVLFLGVIFVLNVGKEEKKVDELQQGIAEQVIRFHVLANSDEAQDQQLKLKVRDAVVEEMQGALKDIYTKEEAEQVIKDNLQTITEIAKDTLQEQGCSEPVTAYLTVNDFPVKKYGDTVFPAGKYETLQIEIGEAKGHNWWCVMYPSLCMVEEGMAVVPKESKEKLKEQLSQDEYACIDDKNVTVEYRLKIVELWKAMFK
;
A
#
# COMPACT_ATOMS: atom_id res chain seq x y z
N MET A 1 49.72 -6.58 -27.40
CA MET A 1 48.84 -5.54 -26.84
C MET A 1 49.61 -4.77 -25.78
N SER A 2 49.90 -3.48 -26.01
CA SER A 2 50.73 -2.66 -25.12
C SER A 2 50.12 -2.56 -23.71
N ILE A 3 50.95 -2.54 -22.66
CA ILE A 3 50.55 -2.34 -21.25
C ILE A 3 49.63 -1.11 -21.13
N MET A 4 49.93 -0.07 -21.89
CA MET A 4 49.17 1.19 -21.93
C MET A 4 47.76 1.03 -22.51
N GLY A 5 47.53 0.04 -23.38
CA GLY A 5 46.20 -0.31 -23.90
C GLY A 5 45.35 -1.06 -22.86
N LYS A 6 45.96 -1.93 -22.05
CA LYS A 6 45.27 -2.65 -20.96
C LYS A 6 44.86 -1.70 -19.84
N VAL A 7 45.73 -0.76 -19.46
CA VAL A 7 45.42 0.27 -18.45
C VAL A 7 44.27 1.17 -18.91
N ARG A 8 44.25 1.60 -20.19
CA ARG A 8 43.13 2.37 -20.75
C ARG A 8 41.80 1.63 -20.69
N ILE A 9 41.78 0.33 -21.03
CA ILE A 9 40.56 -0.49 -20.96
C ILE A 9 40.06 -0.60 -19.52
N ILE A 10 40.94 -0.84 -18.54
CA ILE A 10 40.56 -0.95 -17.13
C ILE A 10 39.95 0.36 -16.60
N VAL A 11 40.54 1.51 -16.96
CA VAL A 11 40.01 2.83 -16.54
C VAL A 11 38.63 3.10 -17.15
N ILE A 12 38.42 2.74 -18.42
CA ILE A 12 37.11 2.89 -19.08
C ILE A 12 36.06 2.00 -18.41
N VAL A 13 36.39 0.74 -18.11
CA VAL A 13 35.47 -0.18 -17.44
C VAL A 13 35.11 0.30 -16.03
N LEU A 14 36.09 0.78 -15.26
CA LEU A 14 35.82 1.37 -13.94
C LEU A 14 34.93 2.61 -14.03
N PHE A 15 35.19 3.48 -15.01
CA PHE A 15 34.37 4.68 -15.22
C PHE A 15 32.93 4.33 -15.63
N LEU A 16 32.74 3.36 -16.53
CA LEU A 16 31.42 2.84 -16.89
C LEU A 16 30.71 2.18 -15.70
N GLY A 17 31.45 1.45 -14.86
CA GLY A 17 30.91 0.87 -13.62
C GLY A 17 30.43 1.93 -12.63
N VAL A 18 31.19 3.02 -12.45
CA VAL A 18 30.77 4.16 -11.62
C VAL A 18 29.54 4.84 -12.19
N ILE A 19 29.48 5.07 -13.51
CA ILE A 19 28.30 5.63 -14.17
C ILE A 19 27.09 4.71 -13.97
N PHE A 20 27.26 3.40 -14.09
CA PHE A 20 26.18 2.42 -13.88
C PHE A 20 25.64 2.51 -12.44
N VAL A 21 26.51 2.46 -11.43
CA VAL A 21 26.11 2.59 -10.01
C VAL A 21 25.39 3.92 -9.73
N LEU A 22 25.87 5.02 -10.32
CA LEU A 22 25.24 6.33 -10.16
C LEU A 22 23.86 6.42 -10.82
N ASN A 23 23.62 5.69 -11.92
CA ASN A 23 22.30 5.65 -12.56
C ASN A 23 21.33 4.77 -11.76
N VAL A 24 21.75 3.60 -11.29
CA VAL A 24 20.92 2.72 -10.44
C VAL A 24 20.48 3.46 -9.17
N GLY A 25 21.41 4.14 -8.49
CA GLY A 25 21.07 4.90 -7.28
C GLY A 25 20.17 6.12 -7.51
N LYS A 26 20.05 6.63 -8.75
CA LYS A 26 19.07 7.67 -9.10
C LYS A 26 17.67 7.08 -9.32
N GLU A 27 17.59 5.90 -9.93
CA GLU A 27 16.31 5.22 -10.14
C GLU A 27 15.69 4.77 -8.81
N GLU A 28 16.48 4.22 -7.89
CA GLU A 28 15.99 3.85 -6.55
C GLU A 28 15.42 5.06 -5.81
N LYS A 29 16.14 6.18 -5.78
CA LYS A 29 15.65 7.42 -5.14
C LYS A 29 14.35 7.92 -5.75
N LYS A 30 14.23 7.88 -7.08
CA LYS A 30 12.99 8.30 -7.75
C LYS A 30 11.82 7.39 -7.36
N VAL A 31 12.03 6.08 -7.28
CA VAL A 31 10.99 5.12 -6.86
C VAL A 31 10.60 5.35 -5.40
N ASP A 32 11.57 5.60 -4.52
CA ASP A 32 11.31 5.91 -3.11
C ASP A 32 10.52 7.22 -2.95
N GLU A 33 10.88 8.27 -3.68
CA GLU A 33 10.16 9.56 -3.68
C GLU A 33 8.70 9.38 -4.14
N LEU A 34 8.48 8.63 -5.22
CA LEU A 34 7.12 8.32 -5.70
C LEU A 34 6.34 7.48 -4.70
N GLN A 35 6.97 6.50 -4.06
CA GLN A 35 6.34 5.69 -3.01
C GLN A 35 5.92 6.53 -1.82
N GLN A 36 6.81 7.44 -1.37
CA GLN A 36 6.53 8.34 -0.26
C GLN A 36 5.38 9.29 -0.60
N GLY A 37 5.39 9.91 -1.78
CA GLY A 37 4.29 10.77 -2.21
C GLY A 37 2.95 10.04 -2.29
N ILE A 38 2.92 8.78 -2.74
CA ILE A 38 1.70 7.94 -2.68
C ILE A 38 1.28 7.69 -1.23
N ALA A 39 2.21 7.35 -0.34
CA ALA A 39 1.93 7.09 1.08
C ALA A 39 1.46 8.33 1.85
N GLU A 40 1.85 9.52 1.40
CA GLU A 40 1.39 10.81 1.93
C GLU A 40 -0.05 11.14 1.56
N GLN A 41 -0.67 10.42 0.61
CA GLN A 41 -2.06 10.66 0.21
C GLN A 41 -3.04 9.57 0.66
N VAL A 42 -2.55 8.52 1.34
CA VAL A 42 -3.39 7.39 1.74
C VAL A 42 -3.23 7.00 3.21
N ILE A 43 -4.31 6.49 3.78
CA ILE A 43 -4.30 5.80 5.08
C ILE A 43 -4.72 4.36 4.83
N ARG A 44 -3.86 3.43 5.21
CA ARG A 44 -4.10 1.99 5.08
C ARG A 44 -4.97 1.50 6.24
N PHE A 45 -5.56 0.32 6.06
CA PHE A 45 -6.36 -0.34 7.08
C PHE A 45 -5.91 -1.78 7.25
N HIS A 46 -5.82 -2.21 8.50
CA HIS A 46 -5.47 -3.57 8.86
C HIS A 46 -6.21 -4.02 10.12
N VAL A 47 -6.80 -5.22 10.06
CA VAL A 47 -7.31 -5.94 11.23
C VAL A 47 -6.47 -7.20 11.42
N LEU A 48 -5.86 -7.35 12.59
CA LEU A 48 -5.12 -8.54 13.01
C LEU A 48 -6.03 -9.43 13.84
N ALA A 49 -6.17 -10.69 13.42
CA ALA A 49 -6.94 -11.68 14.15
C ALA A 49 -6.15 -12.22 15.35
N ASN A 50 -6.84 -12.80 16.32
CA ASN A 50 -6.21 -13.43 17.47
C ASN A 50 -5.25 -14.56 17.05
N SER A 51 -5.66 -15.42 16.12
CA SER A 51 -4.86 -16.51 15.55
C SER A 51 -5.16 -16.77 14.06
N ASP A 52 -4.49 -17.77 13.49
CA ASP A 52 -4.74 -18.28 12.12
C ASP A 52 -5.90 -19.28 12.02
N GLU A 53 -6.59 -19.56 13.13
CA GLU A 53 -7.75 -20.44 13.11
C GLU A 53 -8.88 -19.85 12.26
N ALA A 54 -9.60 -20.72 11.55
CA ALA A 54 -10.65 -20.29 10.63
C ALA A 54 -11.73 -19.43 11.30
N GLN A 55 -12.03 -19.67 12.59
CA GLN A 55 -12.97 -18.86 13.36
C GLN A 55 -12.44 -17.43 13.58
N ASP A 56 -11.19 -17.28 14.03
CA ASP A 56 -10.56 -15.98 14.26
C ASP A 56 -10.43 -15.19 12.95
N GLN A 57 -10.11 -15.89 11.85
CA GLN A 57 -10.07 -15.29 10.53
C GLN A 57 -11.45 -14.79 10.07
N GLN A 58 -12.53 -15.51 10.37
CA GLN A 58 -13.89 -15.06 10.09
C GLN A 58 -14.31 -13.88 10.96
N LEU A 59 -13.99 -13.90 12.26
CA LEU A 59 -14.26 -12.80 13.18
C LEU A 59 -13.57 -11.50 12.71
N LYS A 60 -12.31 -11.60 12.28
CA LYS A 60 -11.58 -10.49 11.67
C LYS A 60 -12.32 -9.88 10.47
N LEU A 61 -12.85 -10.72 9.57
CA LEU A 61 -13.57 -10.23 8.39
C LEU A 61 -14.85 -9.49 8.77
N LYS A 62 -15.58 -9.96 9.80
CA LYS A 62 -16.77 -9.28 10.32
C LYS A 62 -16.44 -7.93 10.96
N VAL A 63 -15.41 -7.89 11.80
CA VAL A 63 -14.91 -6.65 12.42
C VAL A 63 -14.50 -5.65 11.35
N ARG A 64 -13.76 -6.11 10.33
CA ARG A 64 -13.42 -5.29 9.17
C ARG A 64 -14.66 -4.70 8.53
N ASP A 65 -15.66 -5.52 8.19
CA ASP A 65 -16.83 -5.07 7.44
C ASP A 65 -17.62 -4.01 8.22
N ALA A 66 -17.85 -4.24 9.52
CA ALA A 66 -18.55 -3.30 10.39
C ALA A 66 -17.79 -1.96 10.53
N VAL A 67 -16.48 -1.99 10.72
CA VAL A 67 -15.66 -0.77 10.84
C VAL A 67 -15.59 -0.02 9.51
N VAL A 68 -15.48 -0.73 8.38
CA VAL A 68 -15.45 -0.11 7.05
C VAL A 68 -16.76 0.59 6.75
N GLU A 69 -17.90 -0.01 7.11
CA GLU A 69 -19.23 0.59 6.93
C GLU A 69 -19.35 1.92 7.68
N GLU A 70 -18.96 1.95 8.96
CA GLU A 70 -18.96 3.18 9.76
C GLU A 70 -18.03 4.24 9.19
N MET A 71 -16.78 3.87 8.93
CA MET A 71 -15.76 4.81 8.48
C MET A 71 -16.01 5.33 7.08
N GLN A 72 -16.68 4.57 6.21
CA GLN A 72 -17.08 5.05 4.90
C GLN A 72 -18.05 6.23 5.00
N GLY A 73 -18.99 6.19 5.96
CA GLY A 73 -19.87 7.31 6.26
C GLY A 73 -19.10 8.52 6.76
N ALA A 74 -18.22 8.31 7.74
CA ALA A 74 -17.41 9.37 8.36
C ALA A 74 -16.42 10.04 7.39
N LEU A 75 -15.91 9.30 6.40
CA LEU A 75 -14.90 9.77 5.45
C LEU A 75 -15.46 10.23 4.10
N LYS A 76 -16.78 10.16 3.91
CA LYS A 76 -17.43 10.45 2.63
C LYS A 76 -17.08 11.84 2.09
N ASP A 77 -17.30 12.87 2.91
CA ASP A 77 -17.10 14.28 2.54
C ASP A 77 -15.71 14.79 2.93
N ILE A 78 -14.73 13.89 3.05
CA ILE A 78 -13.34 14.21 3.37
C ILE A 78 -12.48 14.20 2.11
N TYR A 79 -11.66 15.25 1.94
CA TYR A 79 -10.92 15.54 0.70
C TYR A 79 -9.40 15.61 0.88
N THR A 80 -8.89 15.55 2.11
CA THR A 80 -7.45 15.43 2.38
C THR A 80 -7.13 14.27 3.32
N LYS A 81 -5.89 13.80 3.26
CA LYS A 81 -5.41 12.77 4.18
C LYS A 81 -5.40 13.28 5.63
N GLU A 82 -5.00 14.52 5.85
CA GLU A 82 -4.91 15.12 7.19
C GLU A 82 -6.27 15.22 7.86
N GLU A 83 -7.31 15.60 7.10
CA GLU A 83 -8.70 15.56 7.58
C GLU A 83 -9.14 14.13 7.89
N ALA A 84 -8.79 13.17 7.03
CA ALA A 84 -9.12 11.77 7.24
C ALA A 84 -8.44 11.19 8.49
N GLU A 85 -7.17 11.54 8.72
CA GLU A 85 -6.42 11.16 9.91
C GLU A 85 -7.08 11.71 11.18
N GLN A 86 -7.51 12.97 11.16
CA GLN A 86 -8.20 13.58 12.29
C GLN A 86 -9.56 12.91 12.56
N VAL A 87 -10.36 12.67 11.53
CA VAL A 87 -11.63 11.93 11.66
C VAL A 87 -11.40 10.53 12.23
N ILE A 88 -10.38 9.82 11.77
CA ILE A 88 -10.03 8.50 12.32
C ILE A 88 -9.65 8.61 13.79
N LYS A 89 -8.81 9.57 14.18
CA LYS A 89 -8.40 9.79 15.58
C LYS A 89 -9.61 10.05 16.48
N ASP A 90 -10.51 10.93 16.04
CA ASP A 90 -11.71 11.29 16.80
C ASP A 90 -12.69 10.12 16.94
N ASN A 91 -12.64 9.15 16.01
CA ASN A 91 -13.47 7.96 16.00
C ASN A 91 -12.77 6.70 16.55
N LEU A 92 -11.53 6.75 17.04
CA LEU A 92 -10.81 5.55 17.52
C LEU A 92 -11.57 4.80 18.62
N GLN A 93 -12.23 5.53 19.53
CA GLN A 93 -13.06 4.92 20.56
C GLN A 93 -14.26 4.21 19.94
N THR A 94 -15.01 4.89 19.08
CA THR A 94 -16.16 4.33 18.34
C THR A 94 -15.76 3.08 17.54
N ILE A 95 -14.64 3.14 16.81
CA ILE A 95 -14.08 2.01 16.05
C ILE A 95 -13.82 0.81 16.98
N THR A 96 -13.21 1.07 18.14
CA THR A 96 -12.92 0.02 19.13
C THR A 96 -14.20 -0.59 19.68
N GLU A 97 -15.22 0.23 19.95
CA GLU A 97 -16.52 -0.22 20.45
C GLU A 97 -17.26 -1.07 19.41
N ILE A 98 -17.34 -0.62 18.15
CA ILE A 98 -17.94 -1.39 17.04
C ILE A 98 -17.26 -2.74 16.88
N ALA A 99 -15.93 -2.77 16.92
CA ALA A 99 -15.19 -4.03 16.79
C ALA A 99 -15.48 -4.98 17.97
N LYS A 100 -15.57 -4.46 19.21
CA LYS A 100 -15.93 -5.26 20.39
C LYS A 100 -17.35 -5.81 20.30
N ASP A 101 -18.31 -4.96 19.95
CA ASP A 101 -19.72 -5.35 19.84
C ASP A 101 -19.88 -6.43 18.76
N THR A 102 -19.20 -6.27 17.62
CA THR A 102 -19.17 -7.26 16.55
C THR A 102 -18.64 -8.62 17.03
N LEU A 103 -17.61 -8.65 17.88
CA LEU A 103 -17.12 -9.90 18.46
C LEU A 103 -18.11 -10.51 19.45
N GLN A 104 -18.73 -9.68 20.31
CA GLN A 104 -19.68 -10.13 21.32
C GLN A 104 -20.92 -10.76 20.69
N GLU A 105 -21.43 -10.20 19.60
CA GLU A 105 -22.54 -10.78 18.83
C GLU A 105 -22.23 -12.18 18.28
N GLN A 106 -20.95 -12.50 18.11
CA GLN A 106 -20.46 -13.81 17.66
C GLN A 106 -20.07 -14.72 18.84
N GLY A 107 -20.35 -14.31 20.08
CA GLY A 107 -19.98 -15.04 21.28
C GLY A 107 -18.49 -14.99 21.61
N CYS A 108 -17.75 -14.03 21.06
CA CYS A 108 -16.33 -13.82 21.31
C CYS A 108 -16.12 -12.62 22.24
N SER A 109 -15.26 -12.79 23.25
CA SER A 109 -14.96 -11.74 24.24
C SER A 109 -13.47 -11.38 24.27
N GLU A 110 -12.75 -11.63 23.18
CA GLU A 110 -11.35 -11.23 23.04
C GLU A 110 -11.21 -9.70 23.17
N PRO A 111 -10.13 -9.20 23.81
CA PRO A 111 -9.87 -7.78 23.87
C PRO A 111 -9.62 -7.23 22.45
N VAL A 112 -9.99 -5.97 22.25
CA VAL A 112 -9.74 -5.24 21.00
C VAL A 112 -9.09 -3.90 21.29
N THR A 113 -8.08 -3.57 20.51
CA THR A 113 -7.46 -2.24 20.47
C THR A 113 -7.47 -1.71 19.04
N ALA A 114 -7.71 -0.41 18.87
CA ALA A 114 -7.59 0.29 17.60
C ALA A 114 -6.69 1.51 17.76
N TYR A 115 -5.77 1.72 16.82
CA TYR A 115 -4.83 2.83 16.86
C TYR A 115 -4.23 3.14 15.47
N LEU A 116 -3.67 4.34 15.33
CA LEU A 116 -2.88 4.72 14.15
C LEU A 116 -1.41 4.38 14.37
N THR A 117 -0.78 3.78 13.35
CA THR A 117 0.64 3.43 13.35
C THR A 117 1.21 3.50 11.93
N VAL A 118 2.52 3.29 11.78
CA VAL A 118 3.18 3.14 10.48
C VAL A 118 3.63 1.70 10.32
N ASN A 119 3.17 1.04 9.25
CA ASN A 119 3.48 -0.36 8.96
C ASN A 119 4.11 -0.52 7.57
N ASP A 120 4.91 -1.57 7.43
CA ASP A 120 5.43 -2.02 6.13
C ASP A 120 4.36 -2.83 5.39
N PHE A 121 4.05 -2.43 4.17
CA PHE A 121 3.12 -3.13 3.28
C PHE A 121 3.88 -3.75 2.10
N PRO A 122 3.51 -4.97 1.68
CA PRO A 122 3.91 -5.50 0.38
C PRO A 122 3.14 -4.80 -0.75
N VAL A 123 3.52 -5.07 -2.00
CA VAL A 123 2.74 -4.64 -3.17
C VAL A 123 1.31 -5.20 -3.07
N LYS A 124 0.30 -4.35 -3.27
CA LYS A 124 -1.11 -4.74 -3.20
C LYS A 124 -1.95 -4.18 -4.33
N LYS A 125 -2.73 -5.04 -4.96
CA LYS A 125 -3.64 -4.71 -6.06
C LYS A 125 -5.08 -4.65 -5.57
N TYR A 126 -5.78 -3.60 -5.97
CA TYR A 126 -7.22 -3.38 -5.76
C TYR A 126 -7.83 -3.01 -7.11
N GLY A 127 -8.56 -3.92 -7.74
CA GLY A 127 -9.07 -3.75 -9.09
C GLY A 127 -7.99 -3.35 -10.11
N ASP A 128 -8.12 -2.15 -10.68
CA ASP A 128 -7.20 -1.57 -11.65
C ASP A 128 -6.16 -0.63 -11.02
N THR A 129 -5.97 -0.69 -9.70
CA THR A 129 -5.01 0.11 -8.94
C THR A 129 -4.01 -0.78 -8.19
N VAL A 130 -2.72 -0.44 -8.21
CA VAL A 130 -1.63 -1.16 -7.55
C VAL A 130 -0.88 -0.22 -6.60
N PHE A 131 -0.83 -0.54 -5.32
CA PHE A 131 -0.02 0.18 -4.34
C PHE A 131 1.36 -0.47 -4.23
N PRO A 132 2.46 0.31 -4.35
CA PRO A 132 3.81 -0.22 -4.21
C PRO A 132 4.10 -0.66 -2.77
N ALA A 133 5.08 -1.55 -2.61
CA ALA A 133 5.58 -1.91 -1.28
C ALA A 133 6.23 -0.68 -0.62
N GLY A 134 6.07 -0.54 0.69
CA GLY A 134 6.61 0.61 1.41
C GLY A 134 5.95 0.82 2.77
N LYS A 135 6.30 1.93 3.41
CA LYS A 135 5.74 2.32 4.71
C LYS A 135 4.53 3.20 4.53
N TYR A 136 3.48 2.89 5.26
CA TYR A 136 2.22 3.62 5.20
C TYR A 136 1.66 3.85 6.59
N GLU A 137 1.04 5.01 6.78
CA GLU A 137 0.16 5.24 7.91
C GLU A 137 -1.05 4.31 7.83
N THR A 138 -1.41 3.72 8.96
CA THR A 138 -2.33 2.60 9.04
C THR A 138 -3.23 2.74 10.24
N LEU A 139 -4.54 2.66 10.03
CA LEU A 139 -5.47 2.28 11.08
C LEU A 139 -5.32 0.78 11.33
N GLN A 140 -4.80 0.42 12.49
CA GLN A 140 -4.61 -0.96 12.93
C GLN A 140 -5.61 -1.31 14.01
N ILE A 141 -6.28 -2.46 13.84
CA ILE A 141 -7.11 -3.09 14.85
C ILE A 141 -6.49 -4.43 15.21
N GLU A 142 -6.32 -4.68 16.50
CA GLU A 142 -5.80 -5.94 17.04
C GLU A 142 -6.89 -6.63 17.84
N ILE A 143 -7.14 -7.89 17.51
CA ILE A 143 -8.07 -8.77 18.25
C ILE A 143 -7.23 -9.78 19.04
N GLY A 144 -7.46 -9.89 20.34
CA GLY A 144 -6.77 -10.85 21.21
C GLY A 144 -5.25 -10.67 21.18
N GLU A 145 -4.53 -11.75 20.88
CA GLU A 145 -3.07 -11.76 20.75
C GLU A 145 -2.53 -11.17 19.44
N ALA A 146 -3.40 -10.87 18.47
CA ALA A 146 -3.03 -10.28 17.18
C ALA A 146 -1.98 -11.09 16.36
N LYS A 147 -1.99 -12.42 16.47
CA LYS A 147 -1.02 -13.30 15.81
C LYS A 147 -1.49 -13.87 14.46
N GLY A 148 -2.73 -13.59 14.08
CA GLY A 148 -3.31 -14.11 12.85
C GLY A 148 -2.80 -13.41 11.59
N HIS A 149 -3.07 -14.03 10.44
CA HIS A 149 -2.67 -13.54 9.13
C HIS A 149 -3.17 -12.13 8.82
N ASN A 150 -2.37 -11.42 8.04
CA ASN A 150 -2.63 -10.04 7.70
C ASN A 150 -3.75 -9.90 6.66
N TRP A 151 -4.62 -8.91 6.84
CA TRP A 151 -5.59 -8.47 5.83
C TRP A 151 -5.41 -7.00 5.51
N TRP A 152 -5.16 -6.68 4.24
CA TRP A 152 -4.66 -5.36 3.87
C TRP A 152 -5.68 -4.56 3.06
N CYS A 153 -5.85 -3.29 3.42
CA CYS A 153 -6.71 -2.37 2.68
C CYS A 153 -6.25 -0.90 2.72
N VAL A 154 -6.92 -0.03 1.97
CA VAL A 154 -6.88 1.45 2.03
C VAL A 154 -8.18 1.98 2.65
N MET A 155 -8.07 2.54 3.87
CA MET A 155 -9.19 3.24 4.55
C MET A 155 -9.50 4.56 3.85
N TYR A 156 -8.45 5.30 3.49
CA TYR A 156 -8.55 6.58 2.80
C TYR A 156 -7.59 6.63 1.60
N PRO A 157 -8.08 6.99 0.40
CA PRO A 157 -9.50 7.08 0.04
C PRO A 157 -10.14 5.67 0.09
N SER A 158 -11.41 5.57 0.46
CA SER A 158 -12.04 4.29 0.82
C SER A 158 -12.03 3.29 -0.35
N LEU A 159 -11.16 2.27 -0.27
CA LEU A 159 -11.09 1.15 -1.22
C LEU A 159 -11.42 -0.20 -0.55
N CYS A 160 -11.89 -0.21 0.69
CA CYS A 160 -12.09 -1.46 1.45
C CYS A 160 -13.24 -2.35 1.04
N MET A 161 -14.15 -1.85 0.22
CA MET A 161 -15.19 -2.68 -0.40
C MET A 161 -14.75 -3.28 -1.74
N VAL A 162 -13.54 -2.97 -2.22
CA VAL A 162 -13.02 -3.57 -3.46
C VAL A 162 -12.59 -4.99 -3.16
N GLU A 163 -13.49 -5.94 -3.39
CA GLU A 163 -13.20 -7.37 -3.30
C GLU A 163 -12.11 -7.77 -4.31
N GLU A 164 -11.32 -8.78 -3.94
CA GLU A 164 -10.43 -9.49 -4.87
C GLU A 164 -11.27 -10.13 -5.98
N GLY A 165 -11.44 -9.42 -7.10
CA GLY A 165 -12.28 -9.84 -8.23
C GLY A 165 -13.04 -8.69 -8.92
N MET A 166 -13.21 -7.54 -8.24
CA MET A 166 -13.73 -6.34 -8.92
C MET A 166 -12.71 -5.82 -9.93
N ALA A 167 -13.16 -5.50 -11.14
CA ALA A 167 -12.28 -5.06 -12.22
C ALA A 167 -11.77 -3.61 -12.05
N VAL A 168 -12.49 -2.77 -11.31
CA VAL A 168 -12.24 -1.32 -11.22
C VAL A 168 -12.55 -0.83 -9.81
N VAL A 169 -11.70 0.05 -9.27
CA VAL A 169 -11.97 0.74 -8.00
C VAL A 169 -13.14 1.74 -8.10
N PRO A 170 -13.82 2.13 -7.01
CA PRO A 170 -14.90 3.12 -7.03
C PRO A 170 -14.45 4.43 -7.68
N LYS A 171 -15.32 5.03 -8.49
CA LYS A 171 -15.02 6.25 -9.25
C LYS A 171 -14.60 7.40 -8.34
N GLU A 172 -15.31 7.61 -7.23
CA GLU A 172 -15.02 8.66 -6.27
C GLU A 172 -13.62 8.50 -5.66
N SER A 173 -13.26 7.29 -5.20
CA SER A 173 -11.92 7.00 -4.68
C SER A 173 -10.85 7.21 -5.75
N LYS A 174 -11.15 6.88 -7.01
CA LYS A 174 -10.24 7.09 -8.14
C LYS A 174 -10.05 8.58 -8.48
N GLU A 175 -11.10 9.38 -8.35
CA GLU A 175 -11.07 10.83 -8.55
C GLU A 175 -10.24 11.50 -7.45
N LYS A 176 -10.48 11.14 -6.17
CA LYS A 176 -9.64 11.61 -5.04
C LYS A 176 -8.16 11.29 -5.26
N LEU A 177 -7.84 10.06 -5.66
CA LEU A 177 -6.45 9.68 -5.99
C LEU A 177 -5.87 10.49 -7.16
N LYS A 178 -6.65 10.77 -8.21
CA LYS A 178 -6.17 11.58 -9.35
C LYS A 178 -5.94 13.04 -9.01
N GLU A 179 -6.73 13.58 -8.08
CA GLU A 179 -6.62 14.97 -7.64
C GLU A 179 -5.45 15.17 -6.67
N GLN A 180 -5.18 14.17 -5.83
CA GLN A 180 -4.16 14.24 -4.78
C GLN A 180 -2.76 13.80 -5.26
N LEU A 181 -2.68 12.88 -6.21
CA LEU A 181 -1.41 12.39 -6.73
C LEU A 181 -0.95 13.20 -7.93
N SER A 182 0.36 13.43 -8.01
CA SER A 182 0.99 13.89 -9.24
C SER A 182 0.80 12.88 -10.37
N GLN A 183 1.03 13.33 -11.61
CA GLN A 183 0.87 12.48 -12.78
C GLN A 183 1.79 11.25 -12.73
N ASP A 184 3.03 11.39 -12.26
CA ASP A 184 4.00 10.30 -12.15
C ASP A 184 3.57 9.30 -11.06
N GLU A 185 3.12 9.78 -9.90
CA GLU A 185 2.63 8.93 -8.80
C GLU A 185 1.36 8.17 -9.19
N TYR A 186 0.41 8.85 -9.86
CA TYR A 186 -0.80 8.22 -10.34
C TYR A 186 -0.50 7.14 -11.40
N ALA A 187 0.46 7.41 -12.29
CA ALA A 187 0.90 6.44 -13.28
C ALA A 187 1.54 5.20 -12.62
N CYS A 188 2.25 5.36 -11.51
CA CYS A 188 2.80 4.25 -10.74
C CYS A 188 1.75 3.35 -10.09
N ILE A 189 0.53 3.84 -9.84
CA ILE A 189 -0.55 3.04 -9.25
C ILE A 189 -1.57 2.54 -10.28
N ASP A 190 -1.61 3.06 -11.50
CA ASP A 190 -2.52 2.58 -12.54
C ASP A 190 -2.01 1.23 -13.11
N ASP A 191 -2.75 0.15 -12.87
CA ASP A 191 -2.38 -1.23 -13.27
C ASP A 191 -2.06 -1.36 -14.77
N LYS A 192 -2.71 -0.53 -15.60
CA LYS A 192 -2.45 -0.49 -17.05
C LYS A 192 -1.04 0.00 -17.35
N ASN A 193 -0.58 1.02 -16.62
CA ASN A 193 0.75 1.60 -16.81
C ASN A 193 1.82 0.72 -16.18
N VAL A 194 1.57 0.18 -14.98
CA VAL A 194 2.48 -0.74 -14.29
C VAL A 194 2.79 -1.96 -15.15
N THR A 195 1.75 -2.61 -15.71
CA THR A 195 1.91 -3.79 -16.57
C THR A 195 2.71 -3.47 -17.85
N VAL A 196 2.49 -2.29 -18.43
CA VAL A 196 3.18 -1.84 -19.64
C VAL A 196 4.65 -1.50 -19.34
N GLU A 197 4.94 -0.81 -18.24
CA GLU A 197 6.30 -0.43 -17.85
C GLU A 197 7.18 -1.66 -17.59
N TYR A 198 6.69 -2.66 -16.84
CA TYR A 198 7.43 -3.90 -16.61
C TYR A 198 7.70 -4.67 -17.91
N ARG A 199 6.72 -4.73 -18.84
CA ARG A 199 6.93 -5.36 -20.15
C ARG A 199 8.00 -4.64 -20.96
N LEU A 200 8.02 -3.30 -20.94
CA LEU A 200 9.02 -2.50 -21.64
C LEU A 200 10.42 -2.68 -21.02
N LYS A 201 10.55 -2.61 -19.69
CA LYS A 201 11.82 -2.87 -18.98
C LYS A 201 12.37 -4.28 -19.25
N ILE A 202 11.53 -5.31 -19.26
CA ILE A 202 11.95 -6.68 -19.60
C ILE A 202 12.46 -6.75 -21.04
N VAL A 203 11.78 -6.11 -22.00
CA VAL A 203 12.19 -6.09 -23.40
C VAL A 203 13.50 -5.32 -23.60
N GLU A 204 13.71 -4.24 -22.86
CA GLU A 204 14.96 -3.48 -22.87
C GLU A 204 16.12 -4.27 -22.27
N LEU A 205 15.92 -4.94 -21.13
CA LEU A 205 16.90 -5.85 -20.54
C LEU A 205 17.25 -7.01 -21.47
N TRP A 206 16.27 -7.56 -22.17
CA TRP A 206 16.48 -8.62 -23.15
C TRP A 206 17.28 -8.10 -24.37
N LYS A 207 16.92 -6.93 -24.91
CA LYS A 207 17.67 -6.29 -26.00
C LYS A 207 19.10 -5.91 -25.59
N ALA A 208 19.33 -5.54 -24.33
CA ALA A 208 20.65 -5.24 -23.79
C ALA A 208 21.51 -6.50 -23.57
N MET A 209 20.90 -7.65 -23.23
CA MET A 209 21.61 -8.92 -23.08
C MET A 209 21.99 -9.59 -24.40
N PHE A 210 21.25 -9.33 -25.48
CA PHE A 210 21.46 -9.97 -26.79
C PHE A 210 22.02 -9.02 -27.86
N LYS A 211 22.70 -7.94 -27.44
CA LYS A 211 23.41 -7.02 -28.33
C LYS A 211 24.91 -7.00 -28.04
#